data_AF-A0A520UAE5-F1
#
_entry.id   AF-A0A520UAE5-F1
#
_cell.length_a   1.000
_cell.length_b   1.000
_cell.length_c   1.000
_cell.angle_alpha   90.00
_cell.angle_beta   90.00
_cell.angle_gamma   90.00
#
_symmetry.space_group_name_H-M   'P 1'
#
loop_
_entity.id
_entity.type
_entity.pdbx_description
1 polymer ?
#
loop_
_entity_poly.entity_id
_entity_poly.type
_entity_poly.pdbx_seq_one_letter_code
_entity_poly.pdbx_strand_id
1 'polypeptide(L)'
;MIDLLKKELELKLGQKIENRGDAELLAHVIQETVDHQISYNTIRRFFGVSTKVKPNKNTLNILAKFVGFKSYIHFIETYSFKEKKNLSELLHKTIYKEDPSEIISLVKKIKKSPEDFVTFIIILIRELIYNKKYQIINSIFKLKEMEFNSFSYSEVLLIGNSTGLLLRKYQMDNYILLKNRNFLQCVYSSFVDYSNINGFYGEWASFVVGNNVNKEIIIFSNAILELKKYLNQKKIQNDFGDLAYSNKIHPILCSRLLSVSFLNSPGQNTEETLNKYIKSHSKNKQIYIDYFYETFITAIYSKNISLMKSLINIIKTNKISSFTYQKDHLNMYYFMCLFYHLLAKNKSEIKKYLKLINFNFFRSSYEDFANLLFQVFCYHQVKNKMTKESHKNKYLELAKKLNYPYFNKKFLLEYTSAKK
;
A
#
# COMPACT_ATOMS: atom_id res chain seq x y z
N MET A 1 -12.23 -4.33 26.42
CA MET A 1 -12.81 -3.14 27.09
C MET A 1 -13.52 -3.45 28.42
N ILE A 2 -14.47 -4.40 28.50
CA ILE A 2 -15.09 -4.75 29.78
C ILE A 2 -14.05 -5.24 30.81
N ASP A 3 -13.12 -6.11 30.40
CA ASP A 3 -12.08 -6.61 31.30
C ASP A 3 -11.07 -5.54 31.71
N LEU A 4 -10.83 -4.54 30.85
CA LEU A 4 -10.03 -3.37 31.21
C LEU A 4 -10.77 -2.49 32.23
N LEU A 5 -12.09 -2.30 32.07
CA LEU A 5 -12.89 -1.57 33.05
C LEU A 5 -12.89 -2.29 34.40
N LYS A 6 -12.97 -3.63 34.44
CA LYS A 6 -12.80 -4.42 35.68
C LYS A 6 -11.45 -4.15 36.33
N LYS A 7 -10.38 -4.19 35.56
CA LYS A 7 -9.03 -3.94 36.06
C LYS A 7 -8.87 -2.53 36.64
N GLU A 8 -9.40 -1.51 35.97
CA GLU A 8 -9.36 -0.13 36.47
C GLU A 8 -10.22 0.05 37.73
N LEU A 9 -11.33 -0.67 37.85
CA LEU A 9 -12.16 -0.69 39.06
C LEU A 9 -11.39 -1.29 40.25
N GLU A 10 -10.72 -2.43 40.04
CA GLU A 10 -9.87 -3.06 41.07
C GLU A 10 -8.67 -2.17 41.44
N LEU A 11 -8.04 -1.53 40.46
CA LEU A 11 -6.94 -0.59 40.70
C LEU A 11 -7.38 0.63 41.49
N LYS A 12 -8.55 1.21 41.17
CA LYS A 12 -9.08 2.36 41.89
C LYS A 12 -9.55 1.99 43.30
N LEU A 13 -10.10 0.79 43.49
CA LEU A 13 -10.48 0.28 44.81
C LEU A 13 -9.26 -0.15 45.64
N GLY A 14 -8.16 -0.55 44.99
CA GLY A 14 -6.94 -1.04 45.64
C GLY A 14 -6.96 -2.53 45.99
N GLN A 15 -8.00 -3.27 45.60
CA GLN A 15 -8.14 -4.71 45.84
C GLN A 15 -8.92 -5.40 44.72
N LYS A 16 -8.79 -6.73 44.63
CA LYS A 16 -9.56 -7.56 43.69
C LYS A 16 -11.00 -7.77 44.15
N ILE A 17 -11.88 -8.08 43.21
CA ILE A 17 -13.28 -8.42 43.47
C ILE A 17 -13.51 -9.91 43.22
N GLU A 18 -13.43 -10.73 44.27
CA GLU A 18 -13.48 -12.20 44.17
C GLU A 18 -14.72 -12.79 44.85
N ASN A 19 -15.25 -12.10 45.86
CA ASN A 19 -16.37 -12.60 46.66
C ASN A 19 -17.51 -11.56 46.80
N ARG A 20 -18.55 -11.93 47.57
CA ARG A 20 -19.72 -11.07 47.80
C ARG A 20 -19.37 -9.79 48.55
N GLY A 21 -18.52 -9.88 49.58
CA GLY A 21 -18.12 -8.74 50.41
C GLY A 21 -17.37 -7.69 49.60
N ASP A 22 -16.47 -8.11 48.69
CA ASP A 22 -15.75 -7.20 47.81
C ASP A 22 -16.71 -6.42 46.89
N ALA A 23 -17.76 -7.10 46.39
CA ALA A 23 -18.76 -6.47 45.54
C ALA A 23 -19.68 -5.51 46.30
N GLU A 24 -19.98 -5.79 47.58
CA GLU A 24 -20.70 -4.88 48.47
C GLU A 24 -19.86 -3.63 48.76
N LEU A 25 -18.56 -3.81 49.04
CA LEU A 25 -17.62 -2.72 49.24
C LEU A 25 -17.55 -1.81 47.99
N LEU A 26 -17.36 -2.40 46.81
CA LEU A 26 -17.32 -1.62 45.57
C LEU A 26 -18.65 -0.89 45.31
N ALA A 27 -19.80 -1.51 45.61
CA ALA A 27 -21.11 -0.88 45.47
C ALA A 27 -21.22 0.38 46.34
N HIS A 28 -20.78 0.27 47.60
CA HIS A 28 -20.78 1.36 48.57
C HIS A 28 -19.86 2.51 48.13
N VAL A 29 -18.62 2.17 47.78
CA VAL A 29 -17.62 3.17 47.37
C VAL A 29 -18.04 3.88 46.07
N ILE A 30 -18.68 3.18 45.13
CA ILE A 30 -19.27 3.81 43.95
C ILE A 30 -20.36 4.80 44.35
N GLN A 31 -21.28 4.40 45.24
CA GLN A 31 -22.36 5.29 45.69
C GLN A 31 -21.81 6.56 46.33
N GLU A 32 -20.82 6.45 47.21
CA GLU A 32 -20.20 7.62 47.85
C GLU A 32 -19.45 8.52 46.86
N THR A 33 -18.81 7.94 45.84
CA THR A 33 -17.92 8.69 44.95
C THR A 33 -18.65 9.38 43.79
N VAL A 34 -19.68 8.75 43.23
CA VAL A 34 -20.39 9.25 42.04
C VAL A 34 -21.88 9.51 42.27
N ASP A 35 -22.36 9.38 43.51
CA ASP A 35 -23.76 9.63 43.92
C ASP A 35 -24.78 8.87 43.05
N HIS A 36 -24.42 7.63 42.69
CA HIS A 36 -25.27 6.74 41.90
C HIS A 36 -25.29 5.36 42.54
N GLN A 37 -26.49 4.82 42.76
CA GLN A 37 -26.64 3.48 43.32
C GLN A 37 -26.46 2.39 42.26
N ILE A 38 -25.68 1.37 42.61
CA ILE A 38 -25.54 0.13 41.87
C ILE A 38 -25.68 -1.03 42.84
N SER A 39 -26.52 -2.02 42.50
CA SER A 39 -26.66 -3.20 43.36
C SER A 39 -25.37 -4.02 43.38
N TYR A 40 -24.97 -4.49 44.57
CA TYR A 40 -23.84 -5.41 44.72
C TYR A 40 -24.02 -6.68 43.87
N ASN A 41 -25.26 -7.14 43.65
CA ASN A 41 -25.53 -8.27 42.75
C ASN A 41 -25.18 -7.95 41.29
N THR A 42 -25.37 -6.70 40.85
CA THR A 42 -24.96 -6.24 39.52
C THR A 42 -23.43 -6.27 39.38
N ILE A 43 -22.71 -5.87 40.43
CA ILE A 43 -21.23 -5.94 40.47
C ILE A 43 -20.75 -7.40 40.47
N ARG A 44 -21.36 -8.27 41.29
CA ARG A 44 -21.03 -9.71 41.30
C ARG A 44 -21.17 -10.34 39.90
N ARG A 45 -22.28 -10.04 39.20
CA ARG A 45 -22.51 -10.51 37.83
C ARG A 45 -21.51 -9.92 36.84
N PHE A 46 -21.14 -8.65 37.02
CA PHE A 46 -20.17 -7.97 36.17
C PHE A 46 -18.80 -8.64 36.27
N PHE A 47 -18.28 -8.86 37.49
CA PHE A 47 -16.98 -9.49 37.72
C PHE A 47 -16.96 -10.99 37.43
N GLY A 48 -18.11 -11.67 37.49
CA GLY A 48 -18.22 -13.12 37.27
C GLY A 48 -18.24 -13.93 38.57
N VAL A 49 -18.46 -13.27 39.70
CA VAL A 49 -18.63 -13.86 41.04
C VAL A 49 -20.01 -14.53 41.20
N SER A 50 -20.94 -14.25 40.28
CA SER A 50 -22.23 -14.92 40.16
C SER A 50 -22.59 -15.12 38.68
N THR A 51 -23.81 -15.58 38.40
CA THR A 51 -24.26 -15.87 37.02
C THR A 51 -24.01 -14.70 36.08
N LYS A 52 -23.15 -14.91 35.08
CA LYS A 52 -22.69 -13.85 34.17
C LYS A 52 -23.84 -13.37 33.28
N VAL A 53 -24.18 -12.09 33.39
CA VAL A 53 -25.21 -11.43 32.57
C VAL A 53 -24.58 -10.24 31.86
N LYS A 54 -25.04 -9.94 30.64
CA LYS A 54 -24.58 -8.77 29.88
C LYS A 54 -24.92 -7.48 30.65
N PRO A 55 -23.92 -6.65 31.03
CA PRO A 55 -24.19 -5.41 31.73
C PRO A 55 -24.92 -4.42 30.83
N ASN A 56 -25.88 -3.68 31.39
CA ASN A 56 -26.61 -2.66 30.66
C ASN A 56 -25.77 -1.38 30.50
N LYS A 57 -26.19 -0.47 29.59
CA LYS A 57 -25.47 0.78 29.32
C LYS A 57 -25.34 1.68 30.56
N ASN A 58 -26.36 1.70 31.43
CA ASN A 58 -26.36 2.52 32.63
C ASN A 58 -25.29 2.04 33.63
N THR A 59 -25.25 0.73 33.90
CA THR A 59 -24.22 0.07 34.70
C THR A 59 -22.81 0.40 34.18
N LEU A 60 -22.59 0.26 32.87
CA LEU A 60 -21.29 0.58 32.27
C LEU A 60 -20.91 2.06 32.44
N ASN A 61 -21.88 2.97 32.32
CA ASN A 61 -21.64 4.40 32.52
C ASN A 61 -21.33 4.75 33.97
N ILE A 62 -22.05 4.17 34.95
CA ILE A 62 -21.79 4.37 36.37
C ILE A 62 -20.38 3.88 36.73
N LEU A 63 -20.02 2.67 36.28
CA LEU A 63 -18.69 2.10 36.52
C LEU A 63 -17.58 2.94 35.87
N ALA A 64 -17.79 3.42 34.63
CA ALA A 64 -16.83 4.28 33.93
C ALA A 64 -16.66 5.65 34.62
N LYS A 65 -17.74 6.25 35.11
CA LYS A 65 -17.71 7.47 35.91
C LYS A 65 -16.93 7.28 37.20
N PHE A 66 -17.15 6.16 37.88
CA PHE A 66 -16.40 5.84 39.07
C PHE A 66 -14.88 5.80 38.79
N VAL A 67 -14.43 5.23 37.68
CA VAL A 67 -13.00 5.25 37.31
C VAL A 67 -12.53 6.56 36.65
N GLY A 68 -13.33 7.62 36.68
CA GLY A 68 -12.93 8.99 36.30
C GLY A 68 -13.26 9.43 34.87
N PHE A 69 -14.12 8.70 34.15
CA PHE A 69 -14.48 9.01 32.76
C PHE A 69 -15.92 9.54 32.66
N LYS A 70 -16.22 10.38 31.65
CA LYS A 70 -17.56 10.98 31.51
C LYS A 70 -18.68 9.96 31.26
N SER A 71 -18.35 8.88 30.56
CA SER A 71 -19.26 7.79 30.19
C SER A 71 -18.45 6.55 29.80
N TYR A 72 -19.11 5.41 29.58
CA TYR A 72 -18.44 4.22 29.07
C TYR A 72 -17.88 4.41 27.65
N ILE A 73 -18.53 5.25 26.83
CA ILE A 73 -18.02 5.62 25.51
C ILE A 73 -16.73 6.43 25.66
N HIS A 74 -16.72 7.43 26.55
CA HIS A 74 -15.52 8.22 26.85
C HIS A 74 -14.39 7.34 27.41
N PHE A 75 -14.71 6.33 28.22
CA PHE A 75 -13.75 5.31 28.67
C PHE A 75 -13.15 4.56 27.48
N ILE A 76 -13.96 4.03 26.57
CA ILE A 76 -13.46 3.32 25.38
C ILE A 76 -12.52 4.19 24.54
N GLU A 77 -12.94 5.42 24.25
CA GLU A 77 -12.19 6.36 23.40
C GLU A 77 -10.88 6.79 24.07
N THR A 78 -10.93 7.12 25.36
CA THR A 78 -9.75 7.61 26.11
C THR A 78 -8.76 6.49 26.41
N TYR A 79 -9.23 5.27 26.71
CA TYR A 79 -8.33 4.15 26.99
C TYR A 79 -7.61 3.68 25.72
N SER A 80 -8.32 3.63 24.59
CA SER A 80 -7.71 3.40 23.27
C SER A 80 -6.67 4.47 22.93
N PHE A 81 -6.89 5.71 23.37
CA PHE A 81 -5.92 6.80 23.22
C PHE A 81 -4.72 6.67 24.19
N LYS A 82 -4.94 6.26 25.45
CA LYS A 82 -3.88 6.02 26.45
C LYS A 82 -2.94 4.89 26.03
N GLU A 83 -3.44 3.80 25.46
CA GLU A 83 -2.61 2.71 24.92
C GLU A 83 -1.71 3.19 23.77
N LYS A 84 -2.26 3.99 22.84
CA LYS A 84 -1.48 4.61 21.74
C LYS A 84 -0.42 5.60 22.23
N LYS A 85 -0.73 6.39 23.26
CA LYS A 85 0.24 7.30 23.90
C LYS A 85 1.39 6.52 24.55
N ASN A 86 1.07 5.46 25.30
CA ASN A 86 2.09 4.60 25.93
C ASN A 86 3.01 3.94 24.90
N LEU A 87 2.47 3.51 23.75
CA LEU A 87 3.27 2.92 22.67
C LEU A 87 4.25 3.93 22.06
N SER A 88 3.80 5.17 21.86
CA SER A 88 4.63 6.26 21.33
C SER A 88 5.75 6.62 22.30
N GLU A 89 5.45 6.78 23.59
CA GLU A 89 6.46 7.04 24.63
C GLU A 89 7.48 5.89 24.74
N LEU A 90 7.02 4.64 24.67
CA LEU A 90 7.90 3.46 24.68
C LEU A 90 8.82 3.43 23.45
N LEU A 91 8.29 3.72 22.27
CA LEU A 91 9.07 3.81 21.04
C LEU A 91 10.15 4.91 21.15
N HIS A 92 9.79 6.12 21.58
CA HIS A 92 10.76 7.21 21.72
C HIS A 92 11.87 6.88 22.73
N LYS A 93 11.53 6.30 23.89
CA LYS A 93 12.53 5.87 24.88
C LYS A 93 13.47 4.78 24.33
N THR A 94 12.91 3.82 23.60
CA THR A 94 13.69 2.69 23.06
C THR A 94 14.64 3.16 21.96
N ILE A 95 14.20 4.09 21.10
CA ILE A 95 15.05 4.67 20.06
C ILE A 95 16.15 5.53 20.69
N TYR A 96 15.83 6.34 21.71
CA TYR A 96 16.80 7.21 22.39
C TYR A 96 17.97 6.43 23.00
N LYS A 97 17.71 5.24 23.58
CA LYS A 97 18.75 4.39 24.14
C LYS A 97 19.66 3.74 23.10
N GLU A 98 19.23 3.70 21.84
CA GLU A 98 19.92 3.08 20.70
C GLU A 98 20.33 1.60 20.86
N ASP A 99 19.80 0.86 21.85
CA ASP A 99 20.12 -0.57 22.02
C ASP A 99 19.36 -1.43 20.99
N PRO A 100 20.05 -2.08 20.02
CA PRO A 100 19.41 -2.94 19.05
C PRO A 100 18.63 -4.09 19.68
N SER A 101 19.06 -4.60 20.84
CA SER A 101 18.42 -5.71 21.54
C SER A 101 17.07 -5.30 22.13
N GLU A 102 16.99 -4.11 22.75
CA GLU A 102 15.72 -3.55 23.24
C GLU A 102 14.75 -3.29 22.07
N ILE A 103 15.23 -2.74 20.95
CA ILE A 103 14.40 -2.48 19.76
C ILE A 103 13.83 -3.79 19.18
N ILE A 104 14.67 -4.82 19.05
CA ILE A 104 14.23 -6.15 18.58
C ILE A 104 13.21 -6.77 19.53
N SER A 105 13.45 -6.68 20.84
CA SER A 105 12.52 -7.18 21.86
C SER A 105 11.16 -6.49 21.78
N LEU A 106 11.16 -5.17 21.56
CA LEU A 106 9.96 -4.37 21.40
C LEU A 106 9.14 -4.78 20.17
N VAL A 107 9.80 -4.98 19.02
CA VAL A 107 9.15 -5.46 17.78
C VAL A 107 8.43 -6.78 18.02
N LYS A 108 9.11 -7.75 18.65
CA LYS A 108 8.52 -9.07 18.96
C LYS A 108 7.34 -8.96 19.92
N LYS A 109 7.43 -8.08 20.92
CA LYS A 109 6.36 -7.84 21.88
C LYS A 109 5.10 -7.28 21.21
N ILE A 110 5.25 -6.28 20.33
CA ILE A 110 4.11 -5.60 19.72
C ILE A 110 3.45 -6.46 18.66
N LYS A 111 4.17 -7.32 17.92
CA LYS A 111 3.54 -8.24 16.95
C LYS A 111 2.45 -9.13 17.58
N LYS A 112 2.57 -9.43 18.88
CA LYS A 112 1.55 -10.18 19.64
C LYS A 112 0.22 -9.43 19.78
N SER A 113 0.21 -8.12 19.54
CA SER A 113 -0.96 -7.24 19.49
C SER A 113 -1.12 -6.66 18.08
N PRO A 114 -1.69 -7.42 17.13
CA PRO A 114 -1.59 -7.15 15.69
C PRO A 114 -2.24 -5.84 15.24
N GLU A 115 -3.22 -5.31 15.99
CA GLU A 115 -3.98 -4.12 15.59
C GLU A 115 -3.12 -2.86 15.37
N ASP A 116 -2.00 -2.72 16.09
CA ASP A 116 -1.12 -1.54 16.01
C ASP A 116 0.26 -1.83 15.36
N PHE A 117 0.55 -3.08 15.00
CA PHE A 117 1.91 -3.48 14.63
C PHE A 117 2.42 -2.79 13.34
N VAL A 118 1.57 -2.66 12.33
CA VAL A 118 1.96 -2.03 11.05
C VAL A 118 2.29 -0.55 11.24
N THR A 119 1.43 0.18 11.95
CA THR A 119 1.66 1.59 12.27
C THR A 119 2.92 1.77 13.11
N PHE A 120 3.11 0.93 14.12
CA PHE A 120 4.33 0.92 14.94
C PHE A 120 5.59 0.74 14.09
N ILE A 121 5.61 -0.29 13.21
CA ILE A 121 6.77 -0.58 12.36
C ILE A 121 7.07 0.58 11.41
N ILE A 122 6.06 1.21 10.83
CA ILE A 122 6.25 2.37 9.94
C ILE A 122 6.91 3.53 10.70
N ILE A 123 6.45 3.83 11.92
CA ILE A 123 7.03 4.89 12.75
C ILE A 123 8.46 4.53 13.15
N LEU A 124 8.69 3.30 13.63
CA LEU A 124 10.03 2.83 14.02
C LEU A 124 11.02 2.91 12.86
N ILE A 125 10.66 2.36 11.70
CA ILE A 125 11.51 2.40 10.50
C ILE A 125 11.78 3.85 10.09
N ARG A 126 10.77 4.73 10.17
CA ARG A 126 10.93 6.14 9.85
C ARG A 126 11.98 6.83 10.72
N GLU A 127 11.89 6.65 12.03
CA GLU A 127 12.87 7.20 12.97
C GLU A 127 14.27 6.63 12.74
N LEU A 128 14.38 5.33 12.49
CA LEU A 128 15.67 4.70 12.21
C LEU A 128 16.29 5.19 10.89
N ILE A 129 15.47 5.48 9.86
CA ILE A 129 15.93 6.07 8.60
C ILE A 129 16.46 7.49 8.83
N TYR A 130 15.76 8.32 9.61
CA TYR A 130 16.23 9.68 9.94
C TYR A 130 17.58 9.65 10.65
N ASN A 131 17.79 8.67 11.52
CA ASN A 131 19.04 8.48 12.26
C ASN A 131 20.06 7.59 11.53
N LYS A 132 19.80 7.23 10.25
CA LYS A 132 20.66 6.38 9.40
C LYS A 132 21.06 5.03 10.03
N LYS A 133 20.22 4.47 10.90
CA LYS A 133 20.46 3.21 11.61
C LYS A 133 20.12 1.98 10.76
N TYR A 134 20.66 1.90 9.55
CA TYR A 134 20.32 0.84 8.57
C TYR A 134 20.68 -0.58 9.02
N GLN A 135 21.69 -0.74 9.88
CA GLN A 135 22.02 -2.02 10.50
C GLN A 135 20.89 -2.53 11.41
N ILE A 136 20.29 -1.64 12.21
CA ILE A 136 19.16 -1.98 13.08
C ILE A 136 17.93 -2.31 12.23
N ILE A 137 17.66 -1.52 11.19
CA ILE A 137 16.58 -1.80 10.23
C ILE A 137 16.78 -3.18 9.59
N ASN A 138 18.00 -3.50 9.16
CA ASN A 138 18.33 -4.81 8.60
C ASN A 138 18.04 -5.94 9.59
N SER A 139 18.43 -5.77 10.86
CA SER A 139 18.13 -6.74 11.93
C SER A 139 16.63 -6.90 12.18
N ILE A 140 15.86 -5.81 12.15
CA ILE A 140 14.39 -5.85 12.25
C ILE A 140 13.81 -6.67 11.08
N PHE A 141 14.21 -6.40 9.84
CA PHE A 141 13.70 -7.14 8.69
C PHE A 141 14.15 -8.61 8.68
N LYS A 142 15.20 -9.01 9.41
CA LYS A 142 15.57 -10.44 9.58
C LYS A 142 14.63 -11.19 10.52
N LEU A 143 13.78 -10.51 11.27
CA LEU A 143 12.85 -11.13 12.22
C LEU A 143 11.74 -11.91 11.52
N LYS A 144 11.26 -12.99 12.14
CA LYS A 144 10.13 -13.80 11.65
C LYS A 144 8.84 -12.97 11.59
N GLU A 145 8.70 -12.04 12.52
CA GLU A 145 7.59 -11.08 12.63
C GLU A 145 7.48 -10.14 11.41
N MET A 146 8.56 -10.02 10.63
CA MET A 146 8.68 -9.22 9.42
C MET A 146 8.60 -10.05 8.13
N GLU A 147 8.38 -11.36 8.22
CA GLU A 147 8.18 -12.21 7.04
C GLU A 147 6.96 -11.73 6.25
N PHE A 148 7.06 -11.72 4.91
CA PHE A 148 6.00 -11.26 4.02
C PHE A 148 4.65 -11.93 4.29
N ASN A 149 4.65 -13.25 4.55
CA ASN A 149 3.44 -14.03 4.83
C ASN A 149 2.80 -13.73 6.19
N SER A 150 3.45 -12.94 7.05
CA SER A 150 2.91 -12.50 8.34
C SER A 150 2.02 -11.25 8.23
N PHE A 151 1.79 -10.77 7.01
CA PHE A 151 0.98 -9.61 6.68
C PHE A 151 -0.03 -9.95 5.58
N SER A 152 -1.17 -9.26 5.58
CA SER A 152 -2.00 -9.13 4.39
C SER A 152 -1.28 -8.26 3.35
N TYR A 153 -1.66 -8.44 2.07
CA TYR A 153 -1.06 -7.65 1.00
C TYR A 153 -1.30 -6.14 1.18
N SER A 154 -2.47 -5.73 1.70
CA SER A 154 -2.77 -4.32 2.02
C SER A 154 -1.80 -3.73 3.04
N GLU A 155 -1.41 -4.50 4.06
CA GLU A 155 -0.44 -4.07 5.07
C GLU A 155 0.97 -3.97 4.47
N VAL A 156 1.37 -4.92 3.62
CA VAL A 156 2.63 -4.84 2.88
C VAL A 156 2.68 -3.58 2.01
N LEU A 157 1.58 -3.27 1.32
CA LEU A 157 1.49 -2.05 0.53
C LEU A 157 1.62 -0.80 1.40
N LEU A 158 1.01 -0.78 2.58
CA LEU A 158 1.12 0.35 3.50
C LEU A 158 2.57 0.51 3.99
N ILE A 159 3.21 -0.56 4.48
CA ILE A 159 4.62 -0.56 4.93
C ILE A 159 5.54 -0.10 3.81
N GLY A 160 5.38 -0.70 2.62
CA GLY A 160 6.23 -0.42 1.47
C GLY A 160 6.10 0.99 0.96
N ASN A 161 4.88 1.49 0.77
CA ASN A 161 4.68 2.85 0.27
C ASN A 161 5.13 3.91 1.29
N SER A 162 4.86 3.72 2.58
CA SER A 162 5.34 4.64 3.61
C SER A 162 6.87 4.66 3.73
N THR A 163 7.50 3.49 3.73
CA THR A 163 8.97 3.37 3.82
C THR A 163 9.64 3.87 2.55
N GLY A 164 9.15 3.46 1.39
CA GLY A 164 9.69 3.82 0.09
C GLY A 164 9.62 5.32 -0.20
N LEU A 165 8.51 5.99 0.16
CA LEU A 165 8.42 7.45 0.07
C LEU A 165 9.45 8.15 0.93
N LEU A 166 9.74 7.61 2.11
CA LEU A 166 10.77 8.16 2.97
C LEU A 166 12.16 7.97 2.34
N LEU A 167 12.46 6.78 1.82
CA LEU A 167 13.73 6.48 1.16
C LEU A 167 13.95 7.24 -0.15
N ARG A 168 12.87 7.62 -0.84
CA ARG A 168 12.95 8.56 -1.98
C ARG A 168 13.55 9.91 -1.56
N LYS A 169 13.20 10.41 -0.37
CA LYS A 169 13.70 11.69 0.16
C LYS A 169 15.03 11.54 0.91
N TYR A 170 15.18 10.48 1.69
CA TYR A 170 16.35 10.18 2.50
C TYR A 170 16.97 8.87 2.00
N GLN A 171 17.70 8.98 0.88
CA GLN A 171 18.30 7.83 0.22
C GLN A 171 19.28 7.11 1.15
N MET A 172 19.32 5.78 1.02
CA MET A 172 20.21 4.94 1.79
C MET A 172 21.67 5.25 1.45
N ASP A 173 22.52 5.43 2.46
CA ASP A 173 23.97 5.64 2.27
C ASP A 173 24.74 4.33 2.05
N ASN A 174 24.09 3.18 2.27
CA ASN A 174 24.62 1.86 1.98
C ASN A 174 23.49 0.89 1.59
N TYR A 175 23.81 -0.16 0.85
CA TYR A 175 22.80 -1.09 0.29
C TYR A 175 22.53 -2.34 1.12
N ILE A 176 22.76 -2.31 2.44
CA ILE A 176 22.57 -3.51 3.28
C ILE A 176 21.14 -4.06 3.24
N LEU A 177 20.13 -3.18 3.18
CA LEU A 177 18.73 -3.58 3.14
C LEU A 177 18.37 -4.29 1.84
N LEU A 178 19.06 -4.00 0.73
CA LEU A 178 18.83 -4.65 -0.57
C LEU A 178 19.35 -6.10 -0.61
N LYS A 179 20.05 -6.56 0.43
CA LYS A 179 20.40 -7.97 0.61
C LYS A 179 19.40 -8.72 1.51
N ASN A 180 18.45 -8.01 2.10
CA ASN A 180 17.51 -8.57 3.05
C ASN A 180 16.22 -9.00 2.35
N ARG A 181 15.89 -10.29 2.42
CA ARG A 181 14.71 -10.88 1.76
C ARG A 181 13.39 -10.19 2.15
N ASN A 182 13.15 -9.95 3.42
CA ASN A 182 11.89 -9.36 3.88
C ASN A 182 11.81 -7.87 3.49
N PHE A 183 12.94 -7.14 3.52
CA PHE A 183 12.96 -5.78 2.98
C PHE A 183 12.63 -5.76 1.48
N LEU A 184 13.22 -6.68 0.71
CA LEU A 184 12.96 -6.78 -0.72
C LEU A 184 11.49 -7.08 -1.02
N GLN A 185 10.87 -8.00 -0.28
CA GLN A 185 9.47 -8.37 -0.47
C GLN A 185 8.49 -7.32 0.05
N CYS A 186 8.76 -6.73 1.23
CA CYS A 186 7.82 -5.85 1.90
C CYS A 186 7.94 -4.37 1.46
N VAL A 187 9.11 -3.94 0.98
CA VAL A 187 9.37 -2.54 0.61
C VAL A 187 9.74 -2.40 -0.86
N TYR A 188 10.80 -3.07 -1.31
CA TYR A 188 11.29 -2.89 -2.68
C TYR A 188 10.24 -3.30 -3.72
N SER A 189 9.64 -4.49 -3.63
CA SER A 189 8.66 -4.95 -4.61
C SER A 189 7.28 -4.29 -4.52
N SER A 190 6.95 -3.66 -3.38
CA SER A 190 5.64 -3.04 -3.12
C SER A 190 5.61 -1.53 -3.38
N PHE A 191 6.77 -0.85 -3.34
CA PHE A 191 6.97 0.55 -3.73
C PHE A 191 7.78 0.67 -5.02
N VAL A 192 7.13 0.46 -6.16
CA VAL A 192 7.78 0.53 -7.47
C VAL A 192 7.83 1.97 -7.97
N ASP A 193 8.97 2.65 -7.78
CA ASP A 193 9.10 4.08 -8.02
C ASP A 193 9.38 4.41 -9.50
N TYR A 194 8.31 4.51 -10.30
CA TYR A 194 8.37 4.91 -11.71
C TYR A 194 8.95 6.32 -11.90
N SER A 195 8.90 7.17 -10.88
CA SER A 195 9.52 8.49 -10.93
C SER A 195 11.05 8.45 -10.83
N ASN A 196 11.62 7.37 -10.29
CA ASN A 196 13.04 7.25 -9.99
C ASN A 196 13.70 5.98 -10.55
N ILE A 197 13.17 5.37 -11.61
CA ILE A 197 13.85 4.26 -12.32
C ILE A 197 15.18 4.74 -12.92
N ASN A 198 15.25 6.01 -13.36
CA ASN A 198 16.52 6.62 -13.78
C ASN A 198 17.42 7.09 -12.62
N GLY A 199 16.92 7.10 -11.39
CA GLY A 199 17.69 7.38 -10.18
C GLY A 199 17.85 6.15 -9.31
N PHE A 200 17.72 6.35 -7.99
CA PHE A 200 18.01 5.35 -6.96
C PHE A 200 17.28 4.01 -7.16
N TYR A 201 16.04 4.01 -7.67
CA TYR A 201 15.26 2.77 -7.77
C TYR A 201 15.81 1.84 -8.87
N GLY A 202 16.32 2.41 -9.98
CA GLY A 202 17.02 1.63 -10.99
C GLY A 202 18.40 1.16 -10.52
N GLU A 203 19.09 1.94 -9.70
CA GLU A 203 20.34 1.51 -9.06
C GLU A 203 20.10 0.32 -8.12
N TRP A 204 19.01 0.38 -7.34
CA TRP A 204 18.60 -0.73 -6.49
C TRP A 204 18.31 -1.99 -7.31
N ALA A 205 17.61 -1.86 -8.44
CA ALA A 205 17.35 -2.99 -9.33
C ALA A 205 18.67 -3.62 -9.85
N SER A 206 19.62 -2.81 -10.30
CA SER A 206 20.94 -3.29 -10.72
C SER A 206 21.69 -4.00 -9.59
N PHE A 207 21.68 -3.42 -8.39
CA PHE A 207 22.33 -4.01 -7.22
C PHE A 207 21.73 -5.37 -6.84
N VAL A 208 20.39 -5.46 -6.81
CA VAL A 208 19.67 -6.67 -6.45
C VAL A 208 19.96 -7.81 -7.43
N VAL A 209 20.00 -7.52 -8.74
CA VAL A 209 20.39 -8.49 -9.77
C VAL A 209 21.82 -8.98 -9.55
N GLY A 210 22.76 -8.08 -9.26
CA GLY A 210 24.16 -8.45 -9.02
C GLY A 210 24.42 -9.25 -7.74
N ASN A 211 23.51 -9.22 -6.76
CA ASN A 211 23.68 -9.90 -5.46
C ASN A 211 22.87 -11.21 -5.31
N ASN A 212 22.17 -11.65 -6.35
CA ASN A 212 21.52 -12.97 -6.43
C ASN A 212 20.63 -13.35 -5.21
N VAL A 213 19.82 -12.42 -4.69
CA VAL A 213 19.13 -12.60 -3.40
C VAL A 213 17.95 -13.59 -3.45
N ASN A 214 17.08 -13.48 -4.47
CA ASN A 214 15.92 -14.35 -4.64
C ASN A 214 15.50 -14.41 -6.12
N LYS A 215 15.19 -15.60 -6.65
CA LYS A 215 14.88 -15.80 -8.08
C LYS A 215 13.73 -14.93 -8.59
N GLU A 216 12.61 -14.86 -7.88
CA GLU A 216 11.45 -14.05 -8.28
C GLU A 216 11.77 -12.55 -8.22
N ILE A 217 12.51 -12.12 -7.19
CA ILE A 217 12.96 -10.73 -7.07
C ILE A 217 13.98 -10.36 -8.16
N ILE A 218 14.84 -11.28 -8.59
CA ILE A 218 15.75 -11.06 -9.73
C ILE A 218 14.95 -10.90 -11.02
N ILE A 219 13.95 -11.75 -11.25
CA ILE A 219 13.04 -11.63 -12.42
C ILE A 219 12.33 -10.26 -12.40
N PHE A 220 11.78 -9.87 -11.25
CA PHE A 220 11.19 -8.55 -11.04
C PHE A 220 12.16 -7.42 -11.36
N SER A 221 13.39 -7.49 -10.85
CA SER A 221 14.40 -6.43 -11.00
C SER A 221 14.87 -6.31 -12.45
N ASN A 222 15.09 -7.44 -13.13
CA ASN A 222 15.40 -7.46 -14.55
C ASN A 222 14.28 -6.84 -15.39
N ALA A 223 13.01 -7.11 -15.08
CA ALA A 223 11.89 -6.49 -15.79
C ALA A 223 11.85 -4.96 -15.62
N ILE A 224 12.21 -4.45 -14.44
CA ILE A 224 12.38 -3.00 -14.20
C ILE A 224 13.55 -2.44 -15.01
N LEU A 225 14.66 -3.17 -15.13
CA LEU A 225 15.81 -2.75 -15.94
C LEU A 225 15.49 -2.75 -17.45
N GLU A 226 14.66 -3.67 -17.93
CA GLU A 226 14.16 -3.65 -19.31
C GLU A 226 13.23 -2.44 -19.55
N LEU A 227 12.33 -2.13 -18.61
CA LEU A 227 11.55 -0.90 -18.67
C LEU A 227 12.46 0.35 -18.68
N LYS A 228 13.50 0.37 -17.85
CA LYS A 228 14.51 1.45 -17.84
C LYS A 228 15.14 1.60 -19.21
N LYS A 229 15.62 0.50 -19.82
CA LYS A 229 16.20 0.51 -21.17
C LYS A 229 15.21 1.11 -22.18
N TYR A 230 13.96 0.65 -22.19
CA TYR A 230 12.92 1.17 -23.09
C TYR A 230 12.71 2.69 -22.94
N LEU A 231 12.54 3.18 -21.70
CA LEU A 231 12.33 4.61 -21.42
C LEU A 231 13.55 5.48 -21.73
N ASN A 232 14.73 4.87 -21.82
CA ASN A 232 15.96 5.51 -22.27
C ASN A 232 16.27 5.25 -23.75
N GLN A 233 15.30 4.76 -24.52
CA GLN A 233 15.44 4.49 -25.95
C GLN A 233 16.59 3.52 -26.28
N LYS A 234 16.92 2.62 -25.34
CA LYS A 234 17.88 1.53 -25.53
C LYS A 234 17.13 0.27 -25.97
N LYS A 235 17.82 -0.60 -26.69
CA LYS A 235 17.29 -1.91 -27.06
C LYS A 235 16.96 -2.71 -25.79
N ILE A 236 15.77 -3.27 -25.76
CA ILE A 236 15.30 -4.18 -24.70
C ILE A 236 15.45 -5.63 -25.15
N GLN A 237 15.44 -6.52 -24.16
CA GLN A 237 15.46 -7.98 -24.33
C GLN A 237 14.30 -8.58 -23.55
N ASN A 238 13.63 -9.58 -24.14
CA ASN A 238 12.56 -10.32 -23.49
C ASN A 238 12.97 -11.77 -23.26
N ASP A 239 13.94 -11.97 -22.37
CA ASP A 239 14.50 -13.30 -22.06
C ASP A 239 13.71 -14.02 -20.96
N PHE A 240 12.48 -13.57 -20.68
CA PHE A 240 11.62 -14.12 -19.62
C PHE A 240 10.84 -15.37 -20.07
N GLY A 241 10.87 -15.71 -21.36
CA GLY A 241 10.17 -16.88 -21.92
C GLY A 241 8.67 -16.89 -21.55
N ASP A 242 8.17 -18.04 -21.12
CA ASP A 242 6.76 -18.22 -20.73
C ASP A 242 6.46 -17.81 -19.26
N LEU A 243 7.39 -17.13 -18.56
CA LEU A 243 7.18 -16.76 -17.14
C LEU A 243 5.96 -15.87 -16.93
N ALA A 244 5.61 -15.03 -17.91
CA ALA A 244 4.38 -14.22 -17.86
C ALA A 244 3.13 -15.09 -17.67
N TYR A 245 3.11 -16.33 -18.18
CA TYR A 245 1.97 -17.25 -18.12
C TYR A 245 1.97 -18.15 -16.87
N SER A 246 2.94 -17.97 -15.96
CA SER A 246 3.12 -18.82 -14.79
C SER A 246 2.08 -18.54 -13.71
N ASN A 247 1.51 -19.60 -13.14
CA ASN A 247 0.66 -19.53 -11.94
C ASN A 247 1.46 -19.63 -10.63
N LYS A 248 2.80 -19.58 -10.70
CA LYS A 248 3.71 -19.73 -9.55
C LYS A 248 4.36 -18.43 -9.08
N ILE A 249 4.20 -17.33 -9.84
CA ILE A 249 4.76 -16.02 -9.50
C ILE A 249 3.64 -15.00 -9.28
N HIS A 250 3.95 -13.88 -8.66
CA HIS A 250 2.96 -12.87 -8.30
C HIS A 250 2.20 -12.33 -9.54
N PRO A 251 0.86 -12.19 -9.51
CA PRO A 251 0.06 -11.73 -10.66
C PRO A 251 0.51 -10.39 -11.27
N ILE A 252 0.89 -9.42 -10.43
CA ILE A 252 1.44 -8.13 -10.89
C ILE A 252 2.78 -8.31 -11.60
N LEU A 253 3.61 -9.28 -11.17
CA LEU A 253 4.86 -9.60 -11.87
C LEU A 253 4.56 -10.22 -13.24
N CYS A 254 3.59 -11.14 -13.34
CA CYS A 254 3.11 -11.64 -14.64
C CYS A 254 2.71 -10.49 -15.57
N SER A 255 1.94 -9.53 -15.05
CA SER A 255 1.53 -8.32 -15.79
C SER A 255 2.73 -7.51 -16.28
N ARG A 256 3.78 -7.38 -15.47
CA ARG A 256 5.01 -6.67 -15.85
C ARG A 256 5.78 -7.41 -16.92
N LEU A 257 5.93 -8.72 -16.81
CA LEU A 257 6.61 -9.54 -17.83
C LEU A 257 5.88 -9.49 -19.17
N LEU A 258 4.55 -9.57 -19.15
CA LEU A 258 3.71 -9.36 -20.33
C LEU A 258 3.85 -7.94 -20.89
N SER A 259 4.04 -6.94 -20.03
CA SER A 259 4.31 -5.57 -20.48
C SER A 259 5.63 -5.49 -21.24
N VAL A 260 6.71 -6.12 -20.74
CA VAL A 260 7.99 -6.17 -21.45
C VAL A 260 7.87 -6.86 -22.80
N SER A 261 7.09 -7.95 -22.91
CA SER A 261 6.88 -8.61 -24.21
C SER A 261 6.19 -7.69 -25.22
N PHE A 262 5.20 -6.90 -24.79
CA PHE A 262 4.53 -5.93 -25.66
C PHE A 262 5.41 -4.74 -26.06
N LEU A 263 6.34 -4.32 -25.19
CA LEU A 263 7.33 -3.30 -25.53
C LEU A 263 8.35 -3.83 -26.54
N ASN A 264 8.77 -5.09 -26.41
CA ASN A 264 9.78 -5.71 -27.25
C ASN A 264 9.28 -6.00 -28.67
N SER A 265 8.00 -6.37 -28.80
CA SER A 265 7.37 -6.68 -30.09
C SER A 265 6.04 -5.92 -30.26
N PRO A 266 6.06 -4.59 -30.48
CA PRO A 266 4.85 -3.77 -30.50
C PRO A 266 3.87 -4.19 -31.60
N GLY A 267 2.63 -4.52 -31.21
CA GLY A 267 1.51 -4.77 -32.14
C GLY A 267 1.49 -6.15 -32.81
N GLN A 268 2.50 -6.99 -32.61
CA GLN A 268 2.50 -8.37 -33.11
C GLN A 268 1.64 -9.26 -32.20
N ASN A 269 0.73 -10.04 -32.80
CA ASN A 269 -0.05 -11.10 -32.15
C ASN A 269 -0.73 -10.71 -30.83
N THR A 270 -1.18 -9.45 -30.68
CA THR A 270 -1.75 -8.93 -29.43
C THR A 270 -2.91 -9.78 -28.92
N GLU A 271 -3.85 -10.12 -29.81
CA GLU A 271 -5.05 -10.88 -29.45
C GLU A 271 -4.70 -12.32 -29.06
N GLU A 272 -3.86 -13.01 -29.84
CA GLU A 272 -3.40 -14.37 -29.54
C GLU A 272 -2.63 -14.43 -28.20
N THR A 273 -1.71 -13.47 -27.99
CA THR A 273 -0.91 -13.37 -26.76
C THR A 273 -1.81 -13.20 -25.53
N LEU A 274 -2.80 -12.30 -25.61
CA LEU A 274 -3.74 -12.08 -24.51
C LEU A 274 -4.69 -13.26 -24.30
N ASN A 275 -5.14 -13.91 -25.37
CA ASN A 275 -5.98 -15.11 -25.27
C ASN A 275 -5.23 -16.25 -24.56
N LYS A 276 -3.95 -16.50 -24.91
CA LYS A 276 -3.08 -17.45 -24.20
C LYS A 276 -2.92 -17.05 -22.72
N TYR A 277 -2.73 -15.76 -22.46
CA TYR A 277 -2.52 -15.22 -21.11
C TYR A 277 -3.75 -15.42 -20.21
N ILE A 278 -4.94 -15.07 -20.69
CA ILE A 278 -6.19 -15.28 -19.97
C ILE A 278 -6.43 -16.76 -19.74
N LYS A 279 -6.19 -17.62 -20.75
CA LYS A 279 -6.39 -19.06 -20.61
C LYS A 279 -5.47 -19.66 -19.53
N SER A 280 -4.29 -19.07 -19.32
CA SER A 280 -3.32 -19.51 -18.32
C SER A 280 -3.70 -19.13 -16.87
N HIS A 281 -4.40 -17.99 -16.69
CA HIS A 281 -4.66 -17.41 -15.36
C HIS A 281 -6.13 -17.41 -14.94
N SER A 282 -7.06 -17.52 -15.89
CA SER A 282 -8.50 -17.51 -15.59
C SER A 282 -8.96 -18.85 -15.05
N LYS A 283 -9.84 -18.80 -14.05
CA LYS A 283 -10.60 -19.96 -13.57
C LYS A 283 -12.09 -19.61 -13.69
N ASN A 284 -12.89 -20.45 -14.36
CA ASN A 284 -14.33 -20.21 -14.55
C ASN A 284 -14.66 -18.81 -15.13
N LYS A 285 -13.90 -18.32 -16.12
CA LYS A 285 -14.04 -16.97 -16.71
C LYS A 285 -13.88 -15.80 -15.71
N GLN A 286 -13.28 -16.06 -14.55
CA GLN A 286 -12.92 -15.07 -13.55
C GLN A 286 -11.42 -14.85 -13.57
N ILE A 287 -11.00 -13.59 -13.57
CA ILE A 287 -9.60 -13.18 -13.52
C ILE A 287 -9.45 -11.95 -12.62
N TYR A 288 -8.37 -11.90 -11.86
CA TYR A 288 -8.04 -10.76 -11.01
C TYR A 288 -7.42 -9.65 -11.84
N ILE A 289 -7.75 -8.40 -11.51
CA ILE A 289 -7.24 -7.22 -12.21
C ILE A 289 -5.72 -7.06 -12.07
N ASP A 290 -5.11 -7.68 -11.04
CA ASP A 290 -3.66 -7.69 -10.80
C ASP A 290 -2.86 -8.20 -12.00
N TYR A 291 -3.40 -9.17 -12.74
CA TYR A 291 -2.77 -9.71 -13.95
C TYR A 291 -2.67 -8.69 -15.09
N PHE A 292 -3.36 -7.55 -15.01
CA PHE A 292 -3.37 -6.51 -16.03
C PHE A 292 -2.80 -5.17 -15.56
N TYR A 293 -2.44 -5.04 -14.28
CA TYR A 293 -2.08 -3.76 -13.67
C TYR A 293 -1.02 -2.99 -14.45
N GLU A 294 0.10 -3.63 -14.78
CA GLU A 294 1.23 -2.99 -15.46
C GLU A 294 0.96 -2.83 -16.96
N THR A 295 0.13 -3.69 -17.54
CA THR A 295 -0.25 -3.59 -18.97
C THR A 295 -1.08 -2.34 -19.26
N PHE A 296 -1.88 -1.86 -18.30
CA PHE A 296 -2.70 -0.65 -18.48
C PHE A 296 -1.84 0.58 -18.74
N ILE A 297 -0.86 0.86 -17.86
CA ILE A 297 0.02 2.01 -18.03
C ILE A 297 0.97 1.82 -19.22
N THR A 298 1.41 0.58 -19.46
CA THR A 298 2.23 0.21 -20.62
C THR A 298 1.54 0.50 -21.94
N ALA A 299 0.26 0.16 -22.07
CA ALA A 299 -0.51 0.45 -23.27
C ALA A 299 -0.56 1.96 -23.57
N ILE A 300 -0.67 2.80 -22.52
CA ILE A 300 -0.69 4.27 -22.64
C ILE A 300 0.63 4.79 -23.21
N TYR A 301 1.74 4.60 -22.50
CA TYR A 301 2.98 5.24 -22.94
C TYR A 301 3.54 4.62 -24.22
N SER A 302 3.28 3.34 -24.52
CA SER A 302 3.67 2.71 -25.79
C SER A 302 2.77 3.10 -26.99
N LYS A 303 1.69 3.84 -26.74
CA LYS A 303 0.64 4.18 -27.73
C LYS A 303 0.06 2.93 -28.42
N ASN A 304 -0.05 1.80 -27.72
CA ASN A 304 -0.52 0.55 -28.30
C ASN A 304 -2.06 0.46 -28.27
N ILE A 305 -2.72 1.00 -29.30
CA ILE A 305 -4.19 1.03 -29.43
C ILE A 305 -4.79 -0.37 -29.47
N SER A 306 -4.12 -1.31 -30.16
CA SER A 306 -4.56 -2.71 -30.23
C SER A 306 -4.62 -3.33 -28.83
N LEU A 307 -3.56 -3.14 -28.04
CA LEU A 307 -3.51 -3.60 -26.65
C LEU A 307 -4.61 -2.96 -25.80
N MET A 308 -4.80 -1.65 -25.88
CA MET A 308 -5.88 -0.97 -25.14
C MET A 308 -7.25 -1.54 -25.49
N LYS A 309 -7.55 -1.71 -26.78
CA LYS A 309 -8.83 -2.25 -27.27
C LYS A 309 -9.06 -3.65 -26.73
N SER A 310 -8.07 -4.52 -26.84
CA SER A 310 -8.17 -5.91 -26.36
C SER A 310 -8.35 -5.97 -24.85
N LEU A 311 -7.58 -5.20 -24.07
CA LEU A 311 -7.74 -5.12 -22.61
C LEU A 311 -9.16 -4.65 -22.21
N ILE A 312 -9.71 -3.63 -22.88
CA ILE A 312 -11.09 -3.17 -22.63
C ILE A 312 -12.10 -4.28 -22.90
N ASN A 313 -11.95 -5.01 -24.00
CA ASN A 313 -12.83 -6.13 -24.35
C ASN A 313 -12.75 -7.25 -23.30
N ILE A 314 -11.54 -7.59 -22.84
CA ILE A 314 -11.32 -8.60 -21.81
C ILE A 314 -12.00 -8.21 -20.49
N ILE A 315 -11.80 -6.97 -20.04
CA ILE A 315 -12.39 -6.47 -18.80
C ILE A 315 -13.92 -6.41 -18.86
N LYS A 316 -14.50 -6.12 -20.04
CA LYS A 316 -15.97 -6.12 -20.24
C LYS A 316 -16.58 -7.52 -20.29
N THR A 317 -15.85 -8.50 -20.82
CA THR A 317 -16.37 -9.86 -21.07
C THR A 317 -16.11 -10.85 -19.93
N ASN A 318 -15.16 -10.55 -19.04
CA ASN A 318 -14.82 -11.40 -17.91
C ASN A 318 -15.35 -10.82 -16.59
N LYS A 319 -15.60 -11.69 -15.61
CA LYS A 319 -15.95 -11.25 -14.26
C LYS A 319 -14.69 -10.78 -13.55
N ILE A 320 -14.54 -9.46 -13.41
CA ILE A 320 -13.41 -8.86 -12.68
C ILE A 320 -13.71 -8.83 -11.19
N SER A 321 -12.86 -9.48 -10.41
CA SER A 321 -12.92 -9.41 -8.95
C SER A 321 -12.02 -8.28 -8.47
N SER A 322 -12.54 -7.42 -7.61
CA SER A 322 -11.79 -6.33 -6.99
C SER A 322 -11.86 -6.39 -5.46
N PHE A 323 -10.69 -6.36 -4.82
CA PHE A 323 -10.51 -6.10 -3.39
C PHE A 323 -10.31 -4.59 -3.16
N THR A 324 -10.43 -4.13 -1.91
CA THR A 324 -10.27 -2.70 -1.57
C THR A 324 -8.92 -2.11 -2.04
N TYR A 325 -7.82 -2.86 -1.97
CA TYR A 325 -6.51 -2.39 -2.43
C TYR A 325 -6.40 -2.27 -3.97
N GLN A 326 -7.30 -2.91 -4.71
CA GLN A 326 -7.31 -2.92 -6.18
C GLN A 326 -8.03 -1.70 -6.77
N LYS A 327 -8.53 -0.77 -5.93
CA LYS A 327 -9.06 0.52 -6.39
C LYS A 327 -8.07 1.28 -7.28
N ASP A 328 -6.79 1.28 -6.92
CA ASP A 328 -5.73 1.91 -7.72
C ASP A 328 -5.55 1.21 -9.08
N HIS A 329 -5.73 -0.11 -9.12
CA HIS A 329 -5.60 -0.90 -10.35
C HIS A 329 -6.76 -0.60 -11.31
N LEU A 330 -7.97 -0.52 -10.77
CA LEU A 330 -9.15 -0.10 -11.49
C LEU A 330 -9.03 1.36 -11.97
N ASN A 331 -8.41 2.22 -11.16
CA ASN A 331 -8.12 3.60 -11.55
C ASN A 331 -7.14 3.67 -12.73
N MET A 332 -6.08 2.85 -12.76
CA MET A 332 -5.18 2.71 -13.91
C MET A 332 -5.90 2.20 -15.16
N TYR A 333 -6.85 1.27 -15.02
CA TYR A 333 -7.71 0.84 -16.12
C TYR A 333 -8.54 2.00 -16.69
N TYR A 334 -9.20 2.79 -15.84
CA TYR A 334 -9.96 3.97 -16.30
C TYR A 334 -9.06 5.00 -16.99
N PHE A 335 -7.83 5.17 -16.50
CA PHE A 335 -6.85 6.02 -17.13
C PHE A 335 -6.48 5.55 -18.54
N MET A 336 -6.26 4.24 -18.73
CA MET A 336 -6.04 3.66 -20.05
C MET A 336 -7.25 3.85 -20.98
N CYS A 337 -8.48 3.68 -20.47
CA CYS A 337 -9.70 3.92 -21.25
C CYS A 337 -9.81 5.36 -21.77
N LEU A 338 -9.41 6.36 -20.97
CA LEU A 338 -9.36 7.75 -21.43
C LEU A 338 -8.47 7.92 -22.66
N PHE A 339 -7.30 7.30 -22.66
CA PHE A 339 -6.37 7.35 -23.78
C PHE A 339 -6.86 6.58 -25.01
N TYR A 340 -7.47 5.41 -24.82
CA TYR A 340 -8.10 4.68 -25.91
C TYR A 340 -9.17 5.53 -26.61
N HIS A 341 -10.07 6.14 -25.83
CA HIS A 341 -11.15 6.95 -26.37
C HIS A 341 -10.69 8.32 -26.89
N LEU A 342 -9.56 8.85 -26.39
CA LEU A 342 -8.86 9.98 -27.01
C LEU A 342 -8.43 9.64 -28.44
N LEU A 343 -7.76 8.49 -28.63
CA LEU A 343 -7.27 8.03 -29.93
C LEU A 343 -8.42 7.65 -30.87
N ALA A 344 -9.48 7.04 -30.34
CA ALA A 344 -10.70 6.71 -31.09
C ALA A 344 -11.64 7.93 -31.30
N LYS A 345 -11.28 9.12 -30.81
CA LYS A 345 -12.08 10.36 -30.88
C LYS A 345 -13.51 10.24 -30.31
N ASN A 346 -13.72 9.35 -29.34
CA ASN A 346 -15.03 9.11 -28.73
C ASN A 346 -15.26 10.00 -27.49
N LYS A 347 -15.82 11.19 -27.71
CA LYS A 347 -16.06 12.19 -26.64
C LYS A 347 -17.05 11.73 -25.57
N SER A 348 -18.02 10.88 -25.91
CA SER A 348 -19.03 10.40 -24.95
C SER A 348 -18.37 9.51 -23.90
N GLU A 349 -17.58 8.52 -24.35
CA GLU A 349 -16.87 7.63 -23.43
C GLU A 349 -15.78 8.37 -22.64
N ILE A 350 -15.11 9.37 -23.23
CA ILE A 350 -14.17 10.22 -22.47
C ILE A 350 -14.88 10.88 -21.27
N LYS A 351 -16.04 11.50 -21.47
CA LYS A 351 -16.81 12.13 -20.37
C LYS A 351 -17.20 11.13 -19.30
N LYS A 352 -17.57 9.90 -19.69
CA LYS A 352 -17.91 8.82 -18.77
C LYS A 352 -16.70 8.41 -17.92
N TYR A 353 -15.56 8.11 -18.54
CA TYR A 353 -14.37 7.67 -17.79
C TYR A 353 -13.76 8.81 -16.94
N LEU A 354 -13.90 10.07 -17.33
CA LEU A 354 -13.51 11.22 -16.49
C LEU A 354 -14.31 11.30 -15.19
N LYS A 355 -15.56 10.81 -15.16
CA LYS A 355 -16.36 10.72 -13.93
C LYS A 355 -15.98 9.53 -13.04
N LEU A 356 -15.36 8.50 -13.62
CA LEU A 356 -14.99 7.27 -12.92
C LEU A 356 -13.58 7.33 -12.33
N ILE A 357 -12.65 8.00 -13.01
CA ILE A 357 -11.28 8.13 -12.56
C ILE A 357 -11.19 9.04 -11.34
N ASN A 358 -10.37 8.64 -10.37
CA ASN A 358 -10.00 9.46 -9.22
C ASN A 358 -8.47 9.65 -9.23
N PHE A 359 -8.02 10.87 -9.56
CA PHE A 359 -6.59 11.17 -9.63
C PHE A 359 -5.88 11.03 -8.27
N ASN A 360 -6.61 11.10 -7.14
CA ASN A 360 -6.05 10.89 -5.81
C ASN A 360 -5.76 9.41 -5.50
N PHE A 361 -6.23 8.47 -6.33
CA PHE A 361 -5.93 7.03 -6.19
C PHE A 361 -4.68 6.61 -6.97
N PHE A 362 -3.97 7.54 -7.61
CA PHE A 362 -2.63 7.23 -8.09
C PHE A 362 -1.65 7.17 -6.92
N ARG A 363 -0.93 6.05 -6.81
CA ARG A 363 0.09 5.88 -5.80
C ARG A 363 1.19 6.91 -6.00
N SER A 364 1.74 7.42 -4.91
CA SER A 364 2.86 8.36 -4.93
C SER A 364 4.10 7.81 -5.66
N SER A 365 4.23 6.48 -5.78
CA SER A 365 5.26 5.81 -6.57
C SER A 365 5.12 5.99 -8.09
N TYR A 366 3.91 6.28 -8.59
CA TYR A 366 3.60 6.52 -10.00
C TYR A 366 3.20 7.97 -10.28
N GLU A 367 3.05 8.81 -9.26
CA GLU A 367 2.36 10.10 -9.34
C GLU A 367 2.92 11.04 -10.42
N ASP A 368 4.22 11.32 -10.44
CA ASP A 368 4.80 12.21 -11.46
C ASP A 368 4.67 11.61 -12.87
N PHE A 369 4.83 10.29 -12.99
CA PHE A 369 4.75 9.58 -14.26
C PHE A 369 3.31 9.58 -14.81
N ALA A 370 2.32 9.29 -13.96
CA ALA A 370 0.90 9.35 -14.29
C ALA A 370 0.48 10.79 -14.61
N ASN A 371 0.97 11.78 -13.85
CA ASN A 371 0.70 13.18 -14.11
C ASN A 371 1.30 13.63 -15.45
N LEU A 372 2.52 13.20 -15.80
CA LEU A 372 3.12 13.47 -17.11
C LEU A 372 2.22 12.97 -18.23
N LEU A 373 1.73 11.73 -18.14
CA LEU A 373 0.79 11.19 -19.10
C LEU A 373 -0.53 11.99 -19.09
N PHE A 374 -1.04 12.36 -17.93
CA PHE A 374 -2.28 13.15 -17.86
C PHE A 374 -2.14 14.51 -18.55
N GLN A 375 -0.98 15.17 -18.47
CA GLN A 375 -0.72 16.39 -19.24
C GLN A 375 -0.79 16.15 -20.76
N VAL A 376 -0.37 14.96 -21.25
CA VAL A 376 -0.55 14.57 -22.65
C VAL A 376 -2.03 14.47 -23.01
N PHE A 377 -2.83 13.80 -22.19
CA PHE A 377 -4.27 13.70 -22.40
C PHE A 377 -4.92 15.09 -22.44
N CYS A 378 -4.64 15.95 -21.45
CA CYS A 378 -5.19 17.31 -21.39
C CYS A 378 -4.79 18.15 -22.59
N TYR A 379 -3.52 18.13 -23.00
CA TYR A 379 -3.00 18.87 -24.16
C TYR A 379 -3.79 18.59 -25.44
N HIS A 380 -4.22 17.34 -25.64
CA HIS A 380 -5.00 16.93 -26.82
C HIS A 380 -6.52 17.13 -26.68
N GLN A 381 -7.03 17.31 -25.46
CA GLN A 381 -8.44 17.61 -25.21
C GLN A 381 -8.77 19.10 -25.31
N VAL A 382 -7.86 19.97 -24.89
CA VAL A 382 -8.12 21.42 -24.83
C VAL A 382 -8.00 22.07 -26.21
N LYS A 383 -8.93 22.98 -26.51
CA LYS A 383 -8.91 23.80 -27.73
C LYS A 383 -8.21 25.16 -27.53
N ASN A 384 -8.32 25.75 -26.34
CA ASN A 384 -7.76 27.06 -26.03
C ASN A 384 -6.22 27.02 -26.11
N LYS A 385 -5.63 27.95 -26.88
CA LYS A 385 -4.18 28.01 -27.12
C LYS A 385 -3.36 28.23 -25.84
N MET A 386 -3.80 29.13 -24.95
CA MET A 386 -3.09 29.42 -23.70
C MET A 386 -3.13 28.22 -22.75
N THR A 387 -4.30 27.60 -22.57
CA THR A 387 -4.43 26.38 -21.74
C THR A 387 -3.61 25.23 -22.32
N LYS A 388 -3.60 25.08 -23.64
CA LYS A 388 -2.80 24.06 -24.34
C LYS A 388 -1.31 24.25 -24.10
N GLU A 389 -0.82 25.49 -24.17
CA GLU A 389 0.58 25.80 -23.86
C GLU A 389 0.91 25.56 -22.38
N SER A 390 -0.01 25.85 -21.45
CA SER A 390 0.17 25.54 -20.02
C SER A 390 0.36 24.04 -19.77
N HIS A 391 -0.47 23.17 -20.36
CA HIS A 391 -0.31 21.71 -20.24
C HIS A 391 0.99 21.22 -20.86
N LYS A 392 1.41 21.80 -21.99
CA LYS A 392 2.69 21.50 -22.61
C LYS A 392 3.88 21.89 -21.72
N ASN A 393 3.84 23.05 -21.08
CA ASN A 393 4.91 23.47 -20.17
C ASN A 393 5.01 22.53 -18.95
N LYS A 394 3.87 22.21 -18.32
CA LYS A 394 3.83 21.23 -17.23
C LYS A 394 4.36 19.85 -17.65
N TYR A 395 4.01 19.40 -18.86
CA TYR A 395 4.56 18.17 -19.43
C TYR A 395 6.08 18.23 -19.55
N LEU A 396 6.63 19.33 -20.09
CA LEU A 396 8.08 19.48 -20.29
C LEU A 396 8.84 19.58 -18.96
N GLU A 397 8.26 20.24 -17.94
CA GLU A 397 8.81 20.27 -16.58
C GLU A 397 8.87 18.87 -15.97
N LEU A 398 7.79 18.10 -16.05
CA LEU A 398 7.73 16.73 -15.57
C LEU A 398 8.68 15.81 -16.34
N ALA A 399 8.76 15.95 -17.67
CA ALA A 399 9.67 15.20 -18.51
C ALA A 399 11.14 15.44 -18.11
N LYS A 400 11.50 16.69 -17.86
CA LYS A 400 12.83 17.07 -17.35
C LYS A 400 13.09 16.47 -15.97
N LYS A 401 12.12 16.54 -15.06
CA LYS A 401 12.22 15.96 -13.70
C LYS A 401 12.42 14.45 -13.73
N LEU A 402 11.63 13.73 -14.53
CA LEU A 402 11.70 12.27 -14.65
C LEU A 402 12.94 11.79 -15.41
N ASN A 403 13.49 12.65 -16.27
CA ASN A 403 14.72 12.40 -17.01
C ASN A 403 14.67 11.13 -17.89
N TYR A 404 13.55 10.85 -18.54
CA TYR A 404 13.43 9.76 -19.51
C TYR A 404 13.45 10.33 -20.95
N PRO A 405 14.50 10.05 -21.76
CA PRO A 405 14.57 10.51 -23.15
C PRO A 405 13.34 10.15 -24.01
N TYR A 406 12.65 9.06 -23.70
CA TYR A 406 11.42 8.65 -24.36
C TYR A 406 10.30 9.73 -24.29
N PHE A 407 10.19 10.45 -23.17
CA PHE A 407 9.19 11.51 -22.99
C PHE A 407 9.76 12.86 -23.42
N ASN A 408 9.85 13.07 -24.73
CA ASN A 408 10.28 14.33 -25.32
C ASN A 408 9.10 15.11 -25.93
N LYS A 409 9.37 16.33 -26.39
CA LYS A 409 8.35 17.18 -27.05
C LYS A 409 7.65 16.47 -28.23
N LYS A 410 8.38 15.64 -28.99
CA LYS A 410 7.84 14.87 -30.11
C LYS A 410 6.79 13.86 -29.62
N PHE A 411 7.05 13.15 -28.52
CA PHE A 411 6.10 12.22 -27.91
C PHE A 411 4.75 12.89 -27.63
N LEU A 412 4.76 14.07 -27.00
CA LEU A 412 3.56 14.87 -26.71
C LEU A 412 2.81 15.26 -27.98
N LEU A 413 3.50 15.93 -28.92
CA LEU A 413 2.87 16.50 -30.11
C LEU A 413 2.25 15.42 -31.01
N GLU A 414 2.94 14.29 -31.16
CA GLU A 414 2.55 13.19 -32.03
C GLU A 414 1.75 12.10 -31.30
N TYR A 415 1.21 12.37 -30.11
CA TYR A 415 0.49 11.34 -29.35
C TYR A 415 -0.75 10.83 -30.10
N THR A 416 -1.52 11.74 -30.70
CA THR A 416 -2.76 11.43 -31.42
C THR A 416 -2.58 11.26 -32.93
N SER A 417 -1.35 11.41 -33.42
CA SER A 417 -1.00 11.16 -34.82
C SER A 417 -1.05 9.66 -35.12
N ALA A 418 -1.59 9.27 -36.26
CA ALA A 418 -1.48 7.89 -36.72
C ALA A 418 0.01 7.55 -36.89
N LYS A 419 0.45 6.38 -36.41
CA LYS A 419 1.77 5.84 -36.80
C LYS A 419 1.73 5.66 -38.31
N LYS A 420 2.54 6.43 -39.03
CA LYS A 420 2.77 6.23 -40.47
C LYS A 420 3.43 4.88 -40.69
#